data_AF-A0A3D2G4Q6-F1
#
_entry.id   AF-A0A3D2G4Q6-F1
#
_cell.length_a   1.000
_cell.length_b   1.000
_cell.length_c   1.000
_cell.angle_alpha   90.00
_cell.angle_beta   90.00
_cell.angle_gamma   90.00
#
_symmetry.space_group_name_H-M   'P 1'
#
loop_
_entity.id
_entity.type
_entity.pdbx_description
1 polymer ?
#
loop_
_entity_poly.entity_id
_entity_poly.type
_entity_poly.pdbx_seq_one_letter_code
_entity_poly.pdbx_strand_id
1 'polypeptide(L)'
;MGGAAISIHQADGGHVHDIHYKNIRVEQAEQKLFDIKVLLCRYTEQLAKGEINDIYFDNIQVLNGDIPVSMIRGYQTPTEEVRVHDVHFDNITFMGNKCETWQDMRLVTELANDIYVNG
;
A
#
# COMPACT_ATOMS: atom_id res chain seq x y z
N MET A 1 1.05 -15.27 9.94
CA MET A 1 0.78 -14.40 8.77
C MET A 1 -0.26 -13.40 9.19
N GLY A 2 0.01 -12.11 9.03
CA GLY A 2 -1.00 -11.08 9.21
C GLY A 2 -1.46 -10.55 7.85
N GLY A 3 -2.77 -10.57 7.59
CA GLY A 3 -3.38 -10.03 6.39
C GLY A 3 -3.49 -8.50 6.41
N ALA A 4 -4.13 -7.97 5.38
CA ALA A 4 -4.51 -6.57 5.27
C ALA A 4 -5.91 -6.48 4.65
N ALA A 5 -6.63 -5.40 4.93
CA ALA A 5 -7.91 -5.15 4.26
C ALA A 5 -7.72 -4.91 2.75
N ILE A 6 -6.65 -4.20 2.38
CA ILE A 6 -6.29 -3.90 0.99
C ILE A 6 -4.80 -4.17 0.79
N SER A 7 -4.45 -5.03 -0.17
CA SER A 7 -3.06 -5.42 -0.42
C SER A 7 -2.75 -5.59 -1.90
N ILE A 8 -1.56 -5.17 -2.30
CA ILE A 8 -0.97 -5.42 -3.62
C ILE A 8 0.42 -5.99 -3.41
N HIS A 9 0.65 -7.23 -3.85
CA HIS A 9 1.94 -7.91 -3.72
C HIS A 9 2.48 -8.29 -5.09
N GLN A 10 3.72 -7.90 -5.37
CA GLN A 10 4.46 -8.20 -6.59
C GLN A 10 5.69 -9.03 -6.18
N ALA A 11 5.95 -10.15 -6.88
CA ALA A 11 7.08 -11.01 -6.54
C ALA A 11 7.92 -11.54 -7.72
N ASP A 12 7.44 -11.41 -8.95
CA ASP A 12 8.12 -11.88 -10.16
C ASP A 12 8.56 -10.70 -11.04
N GLY A 13 8.54 -10.81 -12.38
CA GLY A 13 8.87 -9.70 -13.29
C GLY A 13 7.68 -8.85 -13.75
N GLY A 14 6.46 -9.10 -13.25
CA GLY A 14 5.26 -8.39 -13.70
C GLY A 14 5.22 -6.93 -13.25
N HIS A 15 4.68 -6.06 -14.10
CA HIS A 15 4.44 -4.65 -13.78
C HIS A 15 2.98 -4.47 -13.36
N VAL A 16 2.77 -4.05 -12.11
CA VAL A 16 1.45 -3.76 -11.55
C VAL A 16 1.25 -2.25 -11.57
N HIS A 17 0.34 -1.77 -12.42
CA HIS A 17 0.10 -0.34 -12.56
C HIS A 17 -1.32 -0.01 -12.99
N ASP A 18 -1.69 1.28 -12.88
CA ASP A 18 -3.02 1.81 -13.19
C ASP A 18 -4.14 1.12 -12.40
N ILE A 19 -3.97 1.02 -11.09
CA ILE A 19 -4.92 0.36 -10.18
C ILE A 19 -5.70 1.40 -9.40
N HIS A 20 -7.02 1.28 -9.41
CA HIS A 20 -7.94 2.23 -8.78
C HIS A 20 -8.84 1.54 -7.75
N TYR A 21 -8.65 1.84 -6.47
CA TYR A 21 -9.55 1.47 -5.39
C TYR A 21 -10.45 2.66 -5.05
N LYS A 22 -11.75 2.56 -5.34
CA LYS A 22 -12.68 3.67 -5.20
C LYS A 22 -13.93 3.33 -4.39
N ASN A 23 -14.37 4.24 -3.53
CA ASN A 23 -15.64 4.18 -2.81
C ASN A 23 -15.79 2.94 -1.91
N ILE A 24 -14.75 2.64 -1.11
CA ILE A 24 -14.72 1.46 -0.26
C ILE A 24 -15.07 1.83 1.18
N ARG A 25 -15.86 0.98 1.83
CA ARG A 25 -16.14 1.02 3.27
C ARG A 25 -15.52 -0.21 3.94
N VAL A 26 -14.67 0.04 4.92
CA VAL A 26 -14.05 -1.00 5.74
C VAL A 26 -14.65 -0.87 7.14
N GLU A 27 -15.36 -1.89 7.61
CA GLU A 27 -15.96 -1.83 8.95
C GLU A 27 -14.88 -1.72 10.04
N GLN A 28 -13.87 -2.58 9.97
CA GLN A 28 -12.73 -2.63 10.88
C GLN A 28 -11.55 -3.32 10.21
N ALA A 29 -10.33 -2.84 10.45
CA ALA A 29 -9.09 -3.48 10.00
C ALA A 29 -8.17 -3.73 11.20
N GLU A 30 -8.01 -4.99 11.61
CA GLU A 30 -7.29 -5.32 12.86
C GLU A 30 -5.77 -5.38 12.72
N GLN A 31 -5.26 -5.69 11.52
CA GLN A 31 -3.82 -5.91 11.32
C GLN A 31 -3.16 -4.82 10.49
N LYS A 32 -3.56 -4.66 9.23
CA LYS A 32 -3.14 -3.57 8.36
C LYS A 32 -4.33 -3.09 7.52
N LEU A 33 -4.39 -1.80 7.24
CA LEU A 33 -5.33 -1.28 6.25
C LEU A 33 -4.74 -1.46 4.85
N PHE A 34 -3.57 -0.87 4.59
CA PHE A 34 -2.86 -1.01 3.32
C PHE A 34 -1.58 -1.84 3.48
N ASP A 35 -1.33 -2.76 2.55
CA ASP A 35 -0.09 -3.56 2.49
C ASP A 35 0.38 -3.72 1.02
N ILE A 36 1.24 -2.81 0.58
CA ILE A 36 1.76 -2.75 -0.79
C ILE A 36 3.23 -3.15 -0.78
N LYS A 37 3.60 -4.23 -1.49
CA LYS A 37 4.94 -4.81 -1.38
C LYS A 37 5.47 -5.40 -2.67
N VAL A 38 6.73 -5.09 -2.96
CA VAL A 38 7.59 -5.95 -3.77
C VAL A 38 8.32 -6.90 -2.82
N LEU A 39 8.23 -8.21 -3.04
CA LEU A 39 8.77 -9.20 -2.09
C LEU A 39 9.28 -10.48 -2.76
N LEU A 40 10.08 -11.24 -2.01
CA LEU A 40 10.29 -12.65 -2.31
C LEU A 40 9.08 -13.46 -1.81
N CYS A 41 8.61 -14.40 -2.62
CA CYS A 41 7.60 -15.35 -2.18
C CYS A 41 7.86 -16.75 -2.75
N ARG A 42 7.19 -17.75 -2.20
CA ARG A 42 7.33 -19.16 -2.60
C ARG A 42 6.66 -19.52 -3.93
N TYR A 43 5.98 -18.57 -4.57
CA TYR A 43 5.17 -18.82 -5.76
C TYR A 43 5.89 -18.53 -7.07
N THR A 44 7.13 -18.02 -6.99
CA THR A 44 7.96 -17.73 -8.16
C THR A 44 9.44 -17.92 -7.81
N GLU A 45 10.22 -18.40 -8.78
CA GLU A 45 11.67 -18.51 -8.69
C GLU A 45 12.38 -17.34 -9.37
N GLN A 46 11.61 -16.40 -9.94
CA GLN A 46 12.18 -15.28 -10.68
C GLN A 46 12.90 -14.32 -9.73
N LEU A 47 14.17 -14.06 -10.04
CA LEU A 47 15.03 -13.19 -9.23
C LEU A 47 14.73 -11.71 -9.48
N ALA A 48 14.74 -11.28 -10.74
CA ALA A 48 14.45 -9.89 -11.12
C ALA A 48 13.01 -9.52 -10.74
N LYS A 49 12.83 -8.34 -10.13
CA LYS A 49 11.53 -7.85 -9.69
C LYS A 49 10.94 -6.86 -10.67
N GLY A 50 9.65 -7.00 -10.91
CA GLY A 50 8.85 -6.00 -11.61
C GLY A 50 8.39 -4.89 -10.67
N GLU A 51 7.64 -3.94 -11.21
CA GLU A 51 7.31 -2.69 -10.54
C GLU A 51 5.89 -2.66 -9.98
N ILE A 52 5.67 -1.78 -9.00
CA ILE A 52 4.35 -1.33 -8.56
C ILE A 52 4.34 0.19 -8.63
N ASN A 53 3.50 0.77 -9.49
CA ASN A 53 3.29 2.22 -9.58
C ASN A 53 1.90 2.59 -10.09
N ASP A 54 1.56 3.88 -10.13
CA ASP A 54 0.26 4.40 -10.58
C ASP A 54 -0.92 3.77 -9.83
N ILE A 55 -0.88 3.86 -8.50
CA ILE A 55 -1.90 3.27 -7.60
C ILE A 55 -2.73 4.38 -6.96
N TYR A 56 -4.05 4.29 -7.08
CA TYR A 56 -4.98 5.32 -6.60
C TYR A 56 -5.96 4.74 -5.58
N PHE A 57 -5.96 5.31 -4.38
CA PHE A 57 -6.95 5.08 -3.33
C PHE A 57 -7.81 6.33 -3.18
N ASP A 58 -9.11 6.22 -3.50
CA ASP A 58 -10.04 7.35 -3.48
C ASP A 58 -11.32 6.99 -2.72
N ASN A 59 -11.68 7.84 -1.74
CA ASN A 59 -12.89 7.70 -0.93
C ASN A 59 -12.96 6.35 -0.19
N ILE A 60 -11.93 6.07 0.60
CA ILE A 60 -11.87 4.90 1.49
C ILE A 60 -12.23 5.35 2.91
N GLN A 61 -13.20 4.68 3.53
CA GLN A 61 -13.62 5.02 4.89
C GLN A 61 -13.56 3.79 5.79
N VAL A 62 -12.83 3.93 6.91
CA VAL A 62 -12.75 2.93 7.98
C VAL A 62 -13.70 3.35 9.10
N LEU A 63 -14.66 2.50 9.44
CA LEU A 63 -15.80 2.88 10.28
C LEU A 63 -15.54 2.70 11.77
N ASN A 64 -14.68 1.75 12.15
CA ASN A 64 -14.45 1.37 13.55
C ASN A 64 -13.04 0.76 13.76
N GLY A 65 -12.67 0.61 15.03
CA GLY A 65 -11.43 0.00 15.49
C GLY A 65 -10.26 0.96 15.59
N ASP A 66 -9.16 0.47 16.15
CA ASP A 66 -7.90 1.20 16.18
C ASP A 66 -7.34 1.36 14.76
N ILE A 67 -6.65 2.48 14.50
CA ILE A 67 -5.97 2.68 13.22
C ILE A 67 -4.79 1.70 13.14
N PRO A 68 -4.82 0.69 12.24
CA PRO A 68 -3.72 -0.25 12.12
C PRO A 68 -2.52 0.38 11.40
N VAL A 69 -1.33 -0.18 11.58
CA VAL A 69 -0.16 0.21 10.78
C VAL A 69 -0.38 -0.21 9.34
N SER A 70 -0.10 0.69 8.41
CA SER A 70 -0.07 0.41 6.96
C SER A 70 1.36 0.41 6.44
N MET A 71 1.62 -0.28 5.32
CA MET A 71 2.97 -0.42 4.79
C MET A 71 3.02 -0.31 3.27
N ILE A 72 4.00 0.43 2.78
CA ILE A 72 4.46 0.43 1.40
C ILE A 72 5.93 0.07 1.41
N ARG A 73 6.30 -1.02 0.73
CA ARG A 73 7.67 -1.53 0.76
C ARG A 73 8.17 -1.99 -0.60
N GLY A 74 9.27 -1.39 -1.05
CA GLY A 74 10.04 -1.88 -2.19
C GLY A 74 10.92 -3.08 -1.83
N TYR A 75 11.76 -3.49 -2.77
CA TYR A 75 12.67 -4.62 -2.64
C TYR A 75 14.09 -4.22 -2.96
N GLN A 76 15.06 -4.76 -2.22
CA GLN A 76 16.47 -4.53 -2.48
C GLN A 76 17.29 -5.80 -2.28
N THR A 77 18.23 -6.00 -3.20
CA THR A 77 19.36 -6.93 -3.10
C THR A 77 20.66 -6.11 -3.28
N PRO A 78 21.86 -6.71 -3.12
CA PRO A 78 23.10 -6.00 -3.42
C PRO A 78 23.21 -5.47 -4.87
N THR A 79 22.42 -5.98 -5.82
CA THR A 79 22.53 -5.66 -7.25
C THR A 79 21.25 -5.08 -7.87
N GLU A 80 20.16 -5.03 -7.11
CA GLU A 80 18.85 -4.58 -7.59
C GLU A 80 18.14 -3.80 -6.49
N GLU A 81 17.49 -2.71 -6.85
CA GLU A 81 16.63 -1.96 -5.97
C GLU A 81 15.38 -1.57 -6.77
N VAL A 82 14.22 -2.02 -6.30
CA VAL A 82 12.91 -1.71 -6.86
C VAL A 82 12.14 -0.95 -5.82
N ARG A 83 11.74 0.28 -6.15
CA ARG A 83 10.91 1.09 -5.28
C ARG A 83 9.45 1.01 -5.71
N VAL A 84 8.54 1.05 -4.75
CA VAL A 84 7.13 1.36 -5.05
C VAL A 84 7.02 2.87 -5.19
N HIS A 85 6.34 3.36 -6.23
CA HIS A 85 6.21 4.80 -6.47
C HIS A 85 4.86 5.19 -7.06
N ASP A 86 4.57 6.49 -7.13
CA ASP A 86 3.33 7.05 -7.67
C ASP A 86 2.07 6.46 -7.03
N VAL A 87 2.00 6.56 -5.70
CA VAL A 87 0.85 6.08 -4.91
C VAL A 87 0.09 7.27 -4.35
N HIS A 88 -1.20 7.34 -4.67
CA HIS A 88 -2.09 8.43 -4.31
C HIS A 88 -3.14 7.98 -3.31
N PHE A 89 -3.25 8.72 -2.21
CA PHE A 89 -4.31 8.59 -1.22
C PHE A 89 -5.13 9.86 -1.21
N ASP A 90 -6.38 9.77 -1.67
CA ASP A 90 -7.32 10.87 -1.76
C ASP A 90 -8.57 10.56 -0.92
N ASN A 91 -9.01 11.50 -0.07
CA ASN A 91 -10.25 11.40 0.70
C ASN A 91 -10.34 10.10 1.55
N ILE A 92 -9.28 9.82 2.31
CA ILE A 92 -9.24 8.70 3.27
C ILE A 92 -9.78 9.17 4.62
N THR A 93 -10.66 8.38 5.26
CA THR A 93 -11.17 8.70 6.60
C THR A 93 -11.12 7.52 7.56
N PHE A 94 -10.81 7.80 8.83
CA PHE A 94 -10.96 6.88 9.96
C PHE A 94 -11.97 7.43 10.95
N MET A 95 -13.05 6.68 11.20
CA MET A 95 -14.11 7.02 12.15
C MET A 95 -14.66 8.44 11.93
N GLY A 96 -14.82 8.83 10.65
CA GLY A 96 -15.29 10.16 10.24
C GLY A 96 -14.22 11.26 10.24
N ASN A 97 -13.01 11.01 10.73
CA ASN A 97 -11.90 11.95 10.68
C ASN A 97 -11.09 11.75 9.41
N LYS A 98 -10.80 12.84 8.71
CA LYS A 98 -10.06 12.85 7.46
C LYS A 98 -8.56 12.71 7.70
N CYS A 99 -7.89 11.89 6.90
CA CYS A 99 -6.44 11.82 6.88
C CYS A 99 -5.88 12.90 5.97
N GLU A 100 -4.98 13.72 6.51
CA GLU A 100 -4.32 14.79 5.76
C GLU A 100 -2.84 14.46 5.54
N THR A 101 -2.30 13.52 6.32
CA THR A 101 -0.89 13.12 6.30
C THR A 101 -0.72 11.60 6.32
N TRP A 102 0.47 11.13 5.94
CA TRP A 102 0.82 9.72 6.03
C TRP A 102 0.89 9.22 7.49
N GLN A 103 1.17 10.10 8.45
CA GLN A 103 1.14 9.79 9.88
C GLN A 103 -0.28 9.47 10.36
N ASP A 104 -1.30 10.17 9.85
CA ASP A 104 -2.71 9.90 10.19
C ASP A 104 -3.13 8.49 9.77
N MET A 105 -2.56 8.01 8.66
CA MET A 105 -2.76 6.64 8.16
C MET A 105 -1.83 5.61 8.80
N ARG A 106 -0.95 6.03 9.73
CA ARG A 106 0.14 5.21 10.30
C ARG A 106 0.91 4.46 9.21
N LEU A 107 1.16 5.14 8.10
CA LEU A 107 1.78 4.57 6.91
C LEU A 107 3.30 4.54 7.08
N VAL A 108 3.88 3.35 6.99
CA VAL A 108 5.33 3.15 6.96
C VAL A 108 5.77 2.92 5.51
N THR A 109 6.72 3.72 5.07
CA THR A 109 7.32 3.61 3.73
C THR A 109 8.77 3.16 3.84
N GLU A 110 9.14 2.12 3.12
CA GLU A 110 10.53 1.62 3.02
C GLU A 110 10.83 1.33 1.54
N LEU A 111 11.90 1.89 0.97
CA LEU A 111 12.17 1.76 -0.47
C LEU A 111 10.93 2.16 -1.31
N ALA A 112 10.37 3.33 -1.00
CA ALA A 112 9.25 3.90 -1.74
C ALA A 112 9.47 5.40 -1.94
N ASN A 113 8.98 5.95 -3.04
CA ASN A 113 9.05 7.36 -3.42
C ASN A 113 7.70 7.84 -3.96
N ASP A 114 7.52 9.14 -4.09
CA ASP A 114 6.34 9.72 -4.76
C ASP A 114 5.00 9.21 -4.18
N ILE A 115 4.89 9.31 -2.85
CA ILE A 115 3.68 8.96 -2.10
C ILE A 115 2.92 10.24 -1.78
N TYR A 116 1.75 10.38 -2.38
CA TYR A 116 0.92 11.57 -2.29
C TYR A 116 -0.26 11.30 -1.37
N VAL A 117 -0.42 12.16 -0.36
CA VAL A 117 -1.59 12.15 0.53
C VAL A 117 -2.28 13.49 0.37
N ASN A 118 -3.46 13.48 -0.21
CA ASN A 118 -4.34 14.64 -0.25
C ASN A 118 -5.54 14.32 0.64
N GLY A 119 -5.75 15.15 1.65
CA GLY A 119 -7.05 15.19 2.27
C GLY A 119 -8.09 15.60 1.24
#